data_AF-A0A3C0YAR8-F1
#
_entry.id   AF-A0A3C0YAR8-F1
#
_cell.length_a   1.000
_cell.length_b   1.000
_cell.length_c   1.000
_cell.angle_alpha   90.00
_cell.angle_beta   90.00
_cell.angle_gamma   90.00
#
_symmetry.space_group_name_H-M   'P 1'
#
loop_
_entity.id
_entity.type
_entity.pdbx_description
1 polymer ?
#
loop_
_entity_poly.entity_id
_entity_poly.type
_entity_poly.pdbx_seq_one_letter_code
_entity_poly.pdbx_strand_id
1 'polypeptide(L)'
;MTSSTSPPSPASSPQAAGALAPPNPKIAMGWLHTAKFLTTAPELQHLPRLEVPEIAFVGRSNAGKSTCINTLTQQHRLAFASKTPGRTQSINLFSLGKQGVVDAVLADLPGYGYAAVPKEAKYRWQQVMGNYLQTRDNLKAVVLLCDPRLGLTELDEILLDVIRPRVVEGLKFLVLLTKSDKLNKTEAAKALSIVRLQAGGGDVKLFSALKRQGVEEVA
;
A
#
# COMPACT_ATOMS: atom_id res chain seq x y z
N MET A 1 59.39 33.09 -22.43
CA MET A 1 58.01 32.66 -22.75
C MET A 1 57.88 31.21 -22.33
N THR A 2 57.39 30.95 -21.12
CA THR A 2 57.22 29.60 -20.57
C THR A 2 55.78 29.51 -20.06
N SER A 3 54.96 28.78 -20.80
CA SER A 3 53.54 28.55 -20.55
C SER A 3 53.32 27.63 -19.35
N SER A 4 52.66 28.13 -18.31
CA SER A 4 52.18 27.36 -17.17
C SER A 4 50.78 26.81 -17.45
N THR A 5 50.68 25.50 -17.70
CA THR A 5 49.42 24.77 -17.81
C THR A 5 49.00 24.26 -16.43
N SER A 6 47.93 24.85 -15.87
CA SER A 6 47.27 24.35 -14.67
C SER A 6 46.38 23.13 -15.01
N PRO A 7 46.28 22.11 -14.14
CA PRO A 7 45.41 20.95 -14.38
C PRO A 7 43.92 21.30 -14.16
N PRO A 8 42.98 20.62 -14.84
CA PRO A 8 41.56 20.87 -14.69
C PRO A 8 41.03 20.31 -13.37
N SER A 9 40.16 21.09 -12.70
CA SER A 9 39.42 20.69 -11.51
C SER A 9 38.51 19.48 -11.79
N PRO A 10 38.39 18.51 -10.87
CA PRO A 10 37.51 17.37 -11.07
C PRO A 10 36.04 17.81 -11.03
N ALA A 11 35.30 17.40 -12.05
CA ALA A 11 33.86 17.62 -12.19
C ALA A 11 33.10 17.08 -10.97
N SER A 12 32.21 17.91 -10.42
CA SER A 12 31.29 17.59 -9.33
C SER A 12 30.38 16.42 -9.71
N SER A 13 30.42 15.37 -8.91
CA SER A 13 29.49 14.25 -8.93
C SER A 13 28.03 14.74 -8.86
N PRO A 14 27.08 14.14 -9.61
CA PRO A 14 25.68 14.50 -9.48
C PRO A 14 25.18 14.13 -8.08
N GLN A 15 24.69 15.14 -7.35
CA GLN A 15 24.06 14.98 -6.04
C GLN A 15 22.85 14.04 -6.18
N ALA A 16 22.87 12.96 -5.40
CA ALA A 16 21.72 12.10 -5.20
C ALA A 16 20.52 12.96 -4.78
N ALA A 17 19.40 12.82 -5.51
CA ALA A 17 18.14 13.49 -5.21
C ALA A 17 17.79 13.26 -3.73
N GLY A 18 17.78 14.35 -2.96
CA GLY A 18 17.57 14.30 -1.52
C GLY A 18 16.26 13.61 -1.18
N ALA A 19 16.33 12.56 -0.38
CA ALA A 19 15.14 12.00 0.25
C ALA A 19 14.50 13.10 1.11
N LEU A 20 13.34 13.59 0.70
CA LEU A 20 12.52 14.50 1.50
C LEU A 20 12.36 13.91 2.90
N ALA A 21 12.65 14.70 3.93
CA ALA A 21 12.38 14.31 5.31
C ALA A 21 10.90 13.86 5.43
N PRO A 22 10.61 12.79 6.19
CA PRO A 22 9.24 12.29 6.29
C PRO A 22 8.32 13.44 6.74
N PRO A 23 7.16 13.61 6.08
CA PRO A 23 6.24 14.69 6.41
C PRO A 23 5.84 14.62 7.88
N ASN A 24 5.57 15.77 8.49
CA ASN A 24 5.07 15.83 9.86
C ASN A 24 3.80 14.96 9.97
N PRO A 25 3.74 13.98 10.89
CA PRO A 25 2.60 13.06 10.99
C PRO A 25 1.26 13.78 11.15
N LYS A 26 1.22 14.95 11.81
CA LYS A 26 -0.02 15.74 11.91
C LYS A 26 -0.50 16.27 10.56
N ILE A 27 0.42 16.66 9.69
CA ILE A 27 0.10 17.14 8.34
C ILE A 27 -0.41 15.98 7.49
N ALA A 28 0.29 14.84 7.53
CA ALA A 28 -0.11 13.63 6.81
C ALA A 28 -1.50 13.13 7.25
N MET A 29 -1.73 13.04 8.56
CA MET A 29 -3.03 12.65 9.12
C MET A 29 -4.14 13.65 8.76
N GLY A 30 -3.84 14.95 8.78
CA GLY A 30 -4.78 16.00 8.36
C GLY A 30 -5.12 15.95 6.86
N TRP A 31 -4.17 15.53 6.02
CA TRP A 31 -4.38 15.28 4.60
C TRP A 31 -5.22 14.03 4.35
N LEU A 32 -4.90 12.91 5.02
CA LEU A 32 -5.68 11.66 4.92
C LEU A 32 -7.13 11.83 5.39
N HIS A 33 -7.40 12.71 6.36
CA HIS A 33 -8.75 13.02 6.81
C HIS A 33 -9.65 13.63 5.72
N THR A 34 -9.07 14.17 4.66
CA THR A 34 -9.82 14.74 3.53
C THR A 34 -10.46 13.68 2.64
N ALA A 35 -10.17 12.39 2.86
CA ALA A 35 -10.61 11.30 2.01
C ALA A 35 -12.13 11.30 1.82
N LYS A 36 -12.57 11.11 0.56
CA LYS A 36 -13.98 10.97 0.20
C LYS A 36 -14.16 9.81 -0.76
N PHE A 37 -15.30 9.13 -0.69
CA PHE A 37 -15.64 8.13 -1.70
C PHE A 37 -15.70 8.77 -3.08
N LEU A 38 -14.99 8.17 -4.04
CA LEU A 38 -14.94 8.61 -5.42
C LEU A 38 -15.82 7.73 -6.30
N THR A 39 -15.52 6.44 -6.37
CA THR A 39 -16.25 5.49 -7.21
C THR A 39 -15.98 4.03 -6.80
N THR A 40 -16.79 3.12 -7.32
CA THR A 40 -16.60 1.67 -7.23
C THR A 40 -16.64 1.06 -8.62
N ALA A 41 -15.75 0.11 -8.89
CA ALA A 41 -15.66 -0.53 -10.19
C ALA A 41 -15.36 -2.03 -10.02
N PRO A 42 -16.03 -2.92 -10.76
CA PRO A 42 -15.75 -4.35 -10.66
C PRO A 42 -14.40 -4.73 -11.27
N GLU A 43 -13.90 -3.95 -12.23
CA GLU A 43 -12.69 -4.26 -13.01
C GLU A 43 -11.95 -2.98 -13.40
N LEU A 44 -10.65 -3.10 -13.69
CA LEU A 44 -9.76 -1.98 -14.05
C LEU A 44 -10.31 -1.11 -15.19
N GLN A 45 -10.90 -1.72 -16.22
CA GLN A 45 -11.43 -1.00 -17.40
C GLN A 45 -12.59 -0.05 -17.08
N HIS A 46 -13.28 -0.26 -15.95
CA HIS A 46 -14.38 0.59 -15.51
C HIS A 46 -13.91 1.71 -14.57
N LEU A 47 -12.62 1.75 -14.22
CA LEU A 47 -12.07 2.84 -13.41
C LEU A 47 -11.83 4.08 -14.27
N PRO A 48 -12.07 5.28 -13.71
CA PRO A 48 -11.69 6.51 -14.39
C PRO A 48 -10.17 6.52 -14.58
N ARG A 49 -9.75 7.10 -15.72
CA ARG A 49 -8.36 7.48 -15.92
C ARG A 49 -8.08 8.71 -15.07
N LEU A 50 -7.07 8.61 -14.21
CA LEU A 50 -6.67 9.66 -13.29
C LEU A 50 -5.18 9.92 -13.48
N GLU A 51 -4.78 11.18 -13.46
CA GLU A 51 -3.37 11.59 -13.59
C GLU A 51 -2.68 11.83 -12.24
N VAL A 52 -3.47 11.78 -11.15
CA VAL A 52 -3.02 11.94 -9.78
C VAL A 52 -2.44 10.64 -9.22
N PRO A 53 -1.45 10.69 -8.31
CA PRO A 53 -0.86 9.50 -7.71
C PRO A 53 -1.91 8.65 -6.98
N GLU A 54 -1.79 7.34 -7.14
CA GLU A 54 -2.68 6.34 -6.55
C GLU A 54 -1.91 5.41 -5.60
N ILE A 55 -2.50 5.13 -4.44
CA ILE A 55 -1.98 4.23 -3.41
C ILE A 55 -2.97 3.09 -3.22
N ALA A 56 -2.56 1.87 -3.57
CA ALA A 56 -3.43 0.71 -3.48
C ALA A 56 -3.23 -0.06 -2.19
N PHE A 57 -4.33 -0.40 -1.53
CA PHE A 57 -4.37 -1.29 -0.39
C PHE A 57 -4.80 -2.67 -0.87
N VAL A 58 -4.01 -3.68 -0.52
CA VAL A 58 -4.25 -5.07 -0.92
C VAL A 58 -4.01 -6.00 0.27
N GLY A 59 -4.61 -7.17 0.25
CA GLY A 59 -4.43 -8.18 1.30
C GLY A 59 -5.59 -9.15 1.36
N ARG A 60 -5.38 -10.25 2.08
CA ARG A 60 -6.39 -11.30 2.26
C ARG A 60 -7.72 -10.76 2.78
N SER A 61 -8.80 -11.47 2.48
CA SER A 61 -10.11 -11.25 3.10
C SER A 61 -9.95 -11.25 4.63
N ASN A 62 -10.53 -10.25 5.30
CA ASN A 62 -10.41 -10.03 6.74
C ASN A 62 -8.98 -9.74 7.26
N ALA A 63 -8.02 -9.39 6.41
CA ALA A 63 -6.71 -8.88 6.84
C ALA A 63 -6.79 -7.50 7.54
N GLY A 64 -7.95 -6.82 7.51
CA GLY A 64 -8.16 -5.54 8.19
C GLY A 64 -7.98 -4.31 7.29
N LYS A 65 -8.11 -4.46 5.98
CA LYS A 65 -7.91 -3.40 4.98
C LYS A 65 -8.85 -2.21 5.12
N SER A 66 -10.15 -2.43 5.05
CA SER A 66 -11.12 -1.35 5.23
C SER A 66 -10.99 -0.71 6.63
N THR A 67 -10.65 -1.49 7.66
CA THR A 67 -10.34 -0.96 9.01
C THR A 67 -9.10 -0.08 9.01
N CYS A 68 -8.03 -0.47 8.32
CA CYS A 68 -6.80 0.31 8.18
C CYS A 68 -7.07 1.64 7.48
N ILE A 69 -7.76 1.61 6.33
CA ILE A 69 -8.15 2.82 5.58
C ILE A 69 -8.95 3.76 6.48
N ASN A 70 -10.01 3.26 7.13
CA ASN A 70 -10.81 4.04 8.07
C ASN A 70 -10.00 4.65 9.22
N THR A 71 -8.99 3.92 9.72
CA THR A 71 -8.13 4.40 10.81
C THR A 71 -7.20 5.52 10.34
N LEU A 72 -6.58 5.34 9.16
CA LEU A 72 -5.68 6.32 8.55
C LEU A 72 -6.42 7.60 8.15
N THR A 73 -7.62 7.45 7.57
CA THR A 73 -8.47 8.59 7.18
C THR A 73 -9.28 9.16 8.34
N GLN A 74 -9.22 8.55 9.53
CA GLN A 74 -9.97 8.97 10.71
C GLN A 74 -11.50 9.02 10.46
N GLN A 75 -12.01 8.10 9.66
CA GLN A 75 -13.43 8.01 9.28
C GLN A 75 -14.00 6.63 9.61
N HIS A 76 -15.25 6.55 10.06
CA HIS A 76 -15.83 5.28 10.52
C HIS A 76 -16.45 4.41 9.42
N ARG A 77 -16.87 4.99 8.29
CA ARG A 77 -17.65 4.30 7.24
C ARG A 77 -17.22 4.68 5.83
N LEU A 78 -15.96 5.08 5.64
CA LEU A 78 -15.43 5.36 4.30
C LEU A 78 -15.28 4.06 3.51
N ALA A 79 -14.53 3.11 4.08
CA ALA A 79 -14.43 1.75 3.59
C ALA A 79 -15.29 0.81 4.44
N PHE A 80 -16.13 -0.01 3.81
CA PHE A 80 -17.05 -0.88 4.52
C PHE A 80 -16.34 -2.09 5.14
N ALA A 81 -15.89 -1.95 6.38
CA ALA A 81 -15.34 -3.06 7.17
C ALA A 81 -16.44 -4.06 7.55
N SER A 82 -16.26 -5.33 7.20
CA SER A 82 -17.18 -6.43 7.52
C SER A 82 -16.40 -7.65 7.99
N LYS A 83 -16.98 -8.42 8.92
CA LYS A 83 -16.46 -9.72 9.33
C LYS A 83 -16.78 -10.81 8.31
N THR A 84 -17.86 -10.65 7.54
CA THR A 84 -18.23 -11.54 6.44
C THR A 84 -17.20 -11.41 5.33
N PRO A 85 -16.43 -12.48 5.03
CA PRO A 85 -15.45 -12.45 3.96
C PRO A 85 -16.10 -12.26 2.59
N GLY A 86 -15.36 -11.75 1.60
CA GLY A 86 -15.86 -11.58 0.23
C GLY A 86 -16.87 -10.46 0.02
N ARG A 87 -17.08 -9.58 1.02
CA ARG A 87 -17.97 -8.41 0.88
C ARG A 87 -17.46 -7.37 -0.13
N THR A 88 -16.15 -7.14 -0.15
CA THR A 88 -15.52 -6.24 -1.13
C THR A 88 -15.13 -7.04 -2.37
N GLN A 89 -16.01 -7.02 -3.38
CA GLN A 89 -15.79 -7.71 -4.67
C GLN A 89 -15.32 -6.74 -5.77
N SER A 90 -15.47 -5.44 -5.53
CA SER A 90 -15.11 -4.36 -6.44
C SER A 90 -13.93 -3.56 -5.90
N ILE A 91 -13.24 -2.87 -6.79
CA ILE A 91 -12.25 -1.85 -6.47
C ILE A 91 -12.99 -0.60 -6.01
N ASN A 92 -12.66 -0.06 -4.85
CA ASN A 92 -13.20 1.22 -4.38
C ASN A 92 -12.10 2.28 -4.41
N LEU A 93 -12.39 3.43 -5.00
CA LEU A 93 -11.49 4.58 -4.99
C LEU A 93 -11.97 5.63 -4.00
N PHE A 94 -11.02 6.23 -3.29
CA PHE A 94 -11.24 7.35 -2.39
C PHE A 94 -10.33 8.51 -2.80
N SER A 95 -10.90 9.66 -3.14
CA SER A 95 -10.13 10.85 -3.47
C SER A 95 -9.61 11.54 -2.22
N LEU A 96 -8.39 12.05 -2.29
CA LEU A 96 -7.76 12.91 -1.29
C LEU A 96 -7.56 14.30 -1.88
N GLY A 97 -7.69 15.32 -1.04
CA GLY A 97 -7.42 16.71 -1.42
C GLY A 97 -8.39 17.71 -0.79
N LYS A 98 -8.07 18.99 -0.92
CA LYS A 98 -8.84 20.09 -0.30
C LYS A 98 -9.49 20.97 -1.35
N GLN A 99 -10.57 21.65 -0.95
CA GLN A 99 -11.21 22.70 -1.76
C GLN A 99 -11.65 22.24 -3.16
N GLY A 100 -11.99 20.96 -3.32
CA GLY A 100 -12.46 20.41 -4.60
C GLY A 100 -11.35 19.96 -5.56
N VAL A 101 -10.08 20.14 -5.19
CA VAL A 101 -8.93 19.59 -5.91
C VAL A 101 -8.66 18.17 -5.41
N VAL A 102 -8.39 17.25 -6.34
CA VAL A 102 -7.95 15.89 -6.04
C VAL A 102 -6.43 15.85 -6.21
N ASP A 103 -5.71 15.57 -5.13
CA ASP A 103 -4.25 15.50 -5.11
C ASP A 103 -3.74 14.06 -5.26
N ALA A 104 -4.52 13.09 -4.76
CA ALA A 104 -4.20 11.68 -4.80
C ALA A 104 -5.45 10.81 -4.66
N VAL A 105 -5.29 9.50 -4.86
CA VAL A 105 -6.35 8.51 -4.65
C VAL A 105 -5.85 7.35 -3.81
N LEU A 106 -6.68 6.88 -2.88
CA LEU A 106 -6.53 5.60 -2.22
C LEU A 106 -7.42 4.57 -2.90
N ALA A 107 -6.89 3.39 -3.22
CA ALA A 107 -7.65 2.29 -3.78
C ALA A 107 -7.78 1.14 -2.77
N ASP A 108 -9.00 0.71 -2.45
CA ASP A 108 -9.30 -0.50 -1.69
C ASP A 108 -9.60 -1.63 -2.68
N LEU A 109 -8.61 -2.50 -2.88
CA LEU A 109 -8.75 -3.62 -3.81
C LEU A 109 -9.52 -4.79 -3.16
N PRO A 110 -10.23 -5.61 -3.94
CA PRO A 110 -10.93 -6.77 -3.38
C PRO A 110 -9.95 -7.71 -2.66
N GLY A 111 -10.36 -8.30 -1.54
CA GLY A 111 -9.49 -9.19 -0.75
C GLY A 111 -9.47 -10.64 -1.27
N TYR A 112 -8.29 -11.27 -1.27
CA TYR A 112 -8.10 -12.66 -1.74
C TYR A 112 -8.14 -13.72 -0.64
N GLY A 113 -7.99 -14.98 -1.05
CA GLY A 113 -7.78 -16.10 -0.14
C GLY A 113 -9.04 -16.53 0.59
N TYR A 114 -10.23 -16.07 0.17
CA TYR A 114 -11.46 -16.56 0.76
C TYR A 114 -11.77 -17.97 0.22
N ALA A 115 -11.88 -18.94 1.12
CA ALA A 115 -12.02 -20.35 0.77
C ALA A 115 -13.35 -20.66 0.05
N ALA A 116 -14.43 -19.95 0.40
CA ALA A 116 -15.79 -20.25 -0.04
C ALA A 116 -16.22 -19.56 -1.35
N VAL A 117 -15.31 -18.88 -2.06
CA VAL A 117 -15.61 -18.39 -3.41
C VAL A 117 -15.36 -19.49 -4.47
N PRO A 118 -16.24 -19.59 -5.50
CA PRO A 118 -16.04 -20.50 -6.63
C PRO A 118 -14.66 -20.31 -7.27
N LYS A 119 -14.11 -21.37 -7.89
CA LYS A 119 -12.81 -21.31 -8.58
C LYS A 119 -12.74 -20.18 -9.61
N GLU A 120 -13.81 -19.97 -10.37
CA GLU A 120 -13.91 -18.90 -11.37
C GLU A 120 -13.76 -17.50 -10.75
N ALA A 121 -14.39 -17.27 -9.58
CA ALA A 121 -14.25 -16.01 -8.87
C ALA A 121 -12.82 -15.79 -8.35
N LYS A 122 -12.10 -16.87 -7.97
CA LYS A 122 -10.68 -16.79 -7.60
C LYS A 122 -9.80 -16.41 -8.79
N TYR A 123 -10.03 -17.02 -9.96
CA TYR A 123 -9.30 -16.68 -11.19
C TYR A 123 -9.57 -15.25 -11.65
N ARG A 124 -10.84 -14.84 -11.69
CA ARG A 124 -11.21 -13.45 -12.04
C ARG A 124 -10.55 -12.45 -11.09
N TRP A 125 -10.52 -12.75 -9.80
CA TRP A 125 -9.84 -11.92 -8.81
C TRP A 125 -8.32 -11.82 -9.09
N GLN A 126 -7.65 -12.94 -9.38
CA GLN A 126 -6.23 -12.95 -9.71
C GLN A 126 -5.93 -12.11 -10.96
N GLN A 127 -6.79 -12.20 -11.98
CA GLN A 127 -6.66 -11.40 -13.20
C GLN A 127 -6.89 -9.91 -12.92
N VAL A 128 -7.96 -9.54 -12.21
CA VAL A 128 -8.23 -8.13 -11.85
C VAL A 128 -7.08 -7.55 -11.04
N MET A 129 -6.57 -8.30 -10.06
CA MET A 129 -5.45 -7.85 -9.22
C MET A 129 -4.16 -7.72 -10.03
N GLY A 130 -3.79 -8.75 -10.79
CA GLY A 130 -2.58 -8.76 -11.60
C GLY A 130 -2.59 -7.63 -12.62
N ASN A 131 -3.69 -7.49 -13.37
CA ASN A 131 -3.86 -6.40 -14.33
C ASN A 131 -3.75 -5.04 -13.64
N TYR A 132 -4.47 -4.82 -12.54
CA TYR A 132 -4.43 -3.54 -11.83
C TYR A 132 -3.01 -3.20 -11.32
N LEU A 133 -2.33 -4.14 -10.66
CA LEU A 133 -1.00 -3.89 -10.10
C LEU A 133 0.08 -3.66 -11.18
N GLN A 134 -0.06 -4.31 -12.33
CA GLN A 134 0.91 -4.24 -13.42
C GLN A 134 0.67 -3.07 -14.37
N THR A 135 -0.58 -2.73 -14.69
CA THR A 135 -0.90 -1.81 -15.80
C THR A 135 -1.50 -0.47 -15.38
N ARG A 136 -1.79 -0.26 -14.08
CA ARG A 136 -2.30 1.04 -13.61
C ARG A 136 -1.17 2.08 -13.58
N ASP A 137 -1.15 2.97 -14.58
CA ASP A 137 -0.07 3.95 -14.80
C ASP A 137 0.18 4.89 -13.62
N ASN A 138 -0.89 5.38 -12.98
CA ASN A 138 -0.82 6.35 -11.89
C ASN A 138 -0.57 5.69 -10.51
N LEU A 139 -0.47 4.36 -10.44
CA LEU A 139 -0.14 3.64 -9.22
C LEU A 139 1.31 3.92 -8.80
N LYS A 140 1.48 4.55 -7.64
CA LYS A 140 2.80 4.94 -7.08
C LYS A 140 3.18 4.15 -5.85
N ALA A 141 2.22 3.62 -5.11
CA ALA A 141 2.49 2.80 -3.94
C ALA A 141 1.48 1.67 -3.75
N VAL A 142 1.93 0.57 -3.17
CA VAL A 142 1.10 -0.57 -2.76
C VAL A 142 1.36 -0.88 -1.30
N VAL A 143 0.27 -1.00 -0.54
CA VAL A 143 0.26 -1.41 0.87
C VAL A 143 -0.33 -2.80 0.95
N LEU A 144 0.49 -3.80 1.24
CA LEU A 144 0.08 -5.18 1.46
C LEU A 144 -0.23 -5.41 2.94
N LEU A 145 -1.45 -5.82 3.26
CA LEU A 145 -1.90 -6.09 4.63
C LEU A 145 -1.90 -7.58 4.92
N CYS A 146 -1.19 -7.95 5.97
CA CYS A 146 -1.04 -9.33 6.42
C CYS A 146 -1.40 -9.44 7.91
N ASP A 147 -2.15 -10.47 8.28
CA ASP A 147 -2.35 -10.85 9.70
C ASP A 147 -1.12 -11.67 10.13
N PRO A 148 -0.25 -11.16 11.00
CA PRO A 148 1.04 -11.78 11.31
C PRO A 148 0.90 -13.12 12.04
N ARG A 149 -0.28 -13.42 12.61
CA ARG A 149 -0.57 -14.72 13.23
C ARG A 149 -0.66 -15.86 12.22
N LEU A 150 -0.91 -15.51 10.95
CA LEU A 150 -1.02 -16.47 9.85
C LEU A 150 0.24 -16.51 8.97
N GLY A 151 1.21 -15.62 9.21
CA GLY A 151 2.35 -15.43 8.32
C GLY A 151 1.96 -14.98 6.90
N LEU A 152 2.93 -14.99 5.99
CA LEU A 152 2.67 -14.92 4.54
C LEU A 152 2.22 -16.28 4.03
N THR A 153 1.17 -16.26 3.23
CA THR A 153 0.63 -17.43 2.51
C THR A 153 1.17 -17.47 1.08
N GLU A 154 0.99 -18.60 0.41
CA GLU A 154 1.30 -18.76 -1.03
C GLU A 154 0.68 -17.65 -1.90
N LEU A 155 -0.56 -17.22 -1.60
CA LEU A 155 -1.19 -16.12 -2.34
C LEU A 155 -0.52 -14.77 -2.08
N ASP A 156 0.06 -14.57 -0.90
CA ASP A 156 0.84 -13.36 -0.60
C ASP A 156 2.17 -13.40 -1.37
N GLU A 157 2.82 -14.56 -1.45
CA GLU A 157 4.07 -14.77 -2.19
C GLU A 157 3.89 -14.56 -3.70
N ILE A 158 2.81 -15.10 -4.29
CA ILE A 158 2.46 -14.84 -5.69
C ILE A 158 2.27 -13.34 -5.94
N LEU A 159 1.62 -12.62 -5.03
CA LEU A 159 1.44 -11.18 -5.17
C LEU A 159 2.78 -10.44 -5.09
N LEU A 160 3.67 -10.85 -4.19
CA LEU A 160 5.03 -10.30 -4.09
C LEU A 160 5.81 -10.49 -5.40
N ASP A 161 5.69 -11.64 -6.04
CA ASP A 161 6.33 -11.90 -7.34
C ASP A 161 5.73 -11.04 -8.46
N VAL A 162 4.40 -10.88 -8.48
CA VAL A 162 3.69 -10.06 -9.47
C VAL A 162 4.06 -8.58 -9.38
N ILE A 163 4.24 -8.04 -8.16
CA ILE A 163 4.55 -6.61 -7.96
C ILE A 163 6.05 -6.31 -8.07
N ARG A 164 6.93 -7.30 -7.92
CA ARG A 164 8.40 -7.12 -7.89
C ARG A 164 8.93 -6.29 -9.07
N PRO A 165 8.52 -6.51 -10.34
CA PRO A 165 9.00 -5.68 -11.46
C PRO A 165 8.69 -4.20 -11.27
N ARG A 166 7.47 -3.87 -10.83
CA ARG A 166 7.03 -2.48 -10.58
C ARG A 166 7.82 -1.84 -9.44
N VAL A 167 8.17 -2.61 -8.42
CA VAL A 167 9.01 -2.13 -7.30
C VAL A 167 10.42 -1.76 -7.78
N VAL A 168 11.00 -2.57 -8.67
CA VAL A 168 12.30 -2.26 -9.30
C VAL A 168 12.22 -0.99 -10.15
N GLU A 169 11.08 -0.74 -10.81
CA GLU A 169 10.80 0.50 -11.55
C GLU A 169 10.51 1.72 -10.65
N GLY A 170 10.51 1.54 -9.32
CA GLY A 170 10.38 2.62 -8.34
C GLY A 170 9.03 2.72 -7.63
N LEU A 171 8.09 1.79 -7.86
CA LEU A 171 6.86 1.69 -7.09
C LEU A 171 7.19 1.45 -5.61
N LYS A 172 6.59 2.23 -4.71
CA LYS A 172 6.79 2.07 -3.26
C LYS A 172 5.95 0.91 -2.74
N PHE A 173 6.57 0.01 -1.98
CA PHE A 173 5.89 -1.16 -1.45
C PHE A 173 6.07 -1.25 0.06
N LEU A 174 4.95 -1.38 0.77
CA LEU A 174 4.89 -1.46 2.23
C LEU A 174 4.08 -2.67 2.66
N VAL A 175 4.64 -3.51 3.53
CA VAL A 175 3.90 -4.59 4.20
C VAL A 175 3.46 -4.13 5.58
N LEU A 176 2.15 -4.15 5.84
CA LEU A 176 1.56 -3.86 7.13
C LEU A 176 1.11 -5.15 7.82
N LEU A 177 1.77 -5.45 8.93
CA LEU A 177 1.39 -6.52 9.85
C LEU A 177 0.26 -6.03 10.76
N THR A 178 -0.97 -6.23 10.31
CA THR A 178 -2.17 -5.73 10.99
C THR A 178 -2.51 -6.55 12.24
N LYS A 179 -3.40 -6.01 13.10
CA LYS A 179 -3.84 -6.67 14.34
C LYS A 179 -2.65 -7.04 15.23
N SER A 180 -1.59 -6.22 15.23
CA SER A 180 -0.40 -6.42 16.06
C SER A 180 -0.72 -6.45 17.55
N ASP A 181 -1.86 -5.90 17.97
CA ASP A 181 -2.40 -6.02 19.34
C ASP A 181 -2.68 -7.46 19.78
N LYS A 182 -2.70 -8.41 18.85
CA LYS A 182 -2.88 -9.84 19.12
C LYS A 182 -1.57 -10.59 19.36
N LEU A 183 -0.43 -9.92 19.25
CA LEU A 183 0.89 -10.50 19.46
C LEU A 183 1.53 -9.92 20.72
N ASN A 184 2.31 -10.75 21.42
CA ASN A 184 3.26 -10.25 22.41
C ASN A 184 4.51 -9.66 21.73
N LYS A 185 5.38 -9.00 22.51
CA LYS A 185 6.58 -8.33 21.99
C LYS A 185 7.52 -9.26 21.22
N THR A 186 7.73 -10.48 21.71
CA THR A 186 8.62 -11.47 21.10
C THR A 186 8.04 -12.00 19.79
N GLU A 187 6.75 -12.31 19.78
CA GLU A 187 6.03 -12.74 18.56
C GLU A 187 6.03 -11.66 17.49
N ALA A 188 5.80 -10.40 17.88
CA ALA A 188 5.80 -9.27 16.97
C ALA A 188 7.19 -9.05 16.33
N ALA A 189 8.26 -9.11 17.13
CA ALA A 189 9.63 -9.00 16.64
C ALA A 189 9.98 -10.16 15.68
N LYS A 190 9.58 -11.38 16.02
CA LYS A 190 9.77 -12.56 15.17
C LYS A 190 9.03 -12.43 13.83
N ALA A 191 7.74 -12.04 13.86
CA ALA A 191 6.92 -11.86 12.67
C ALA A 191 7.50 -10.77 11.76
N LEU A 192 7.93 -9.64 12.33
CA LEU A 192 8.56 -8.55 11.56
C LEU A 192 9.85 -9.00 10.88
N SER A 193 10.70 -9.75 11.58
CA SER A 193 11.94 -10.28 11.02
C SER A 193 11.69 -11.26 9.86
N ILE A 194 10.79 -12.24 10.06
CA ILE A 194 10.44 -13.23 9.04
C ILE A 194 9.88 -12.57 7.79
N VAL A 195 8.90 -11.68 7.95
CA VAL A 195 8.24 -11.05 6.81
C VAL A 195 9.19 -10.09 6.08
N ARG A 196 10.09 -9.40 6.79
CA ARG A 196 11.11 -8.57 6.16
C ARG A 196 12.03 -9.38 5.25
N LEU A 197 12.42 -10.59 5.67
CA LEU A 197 13.22 -11.48 4.83
C LEU A 197 12.44 -11.97 3.60
N GLN A 198 11.19 -12.41 3.79
CA GLN A 198 10.34 -12.91 2.71
C GLN A 198 9.94 -11.82 1.70
N ALA A 199 9.76 -10.58 2.17
CA ALA A 199 9.48 -9.42 1.31
C ALA A 199 10.72 -8.85 0.61
N GLY A 200 11.86 -9.58 0.62
CA GLY A 200 13.09 -9.16 -0.06
C GLY A 200 13.76 -7.94 0.58
N GLY A 201 13.59 -7.74 1.89
CA GLY A 201 14.14 -6.60 2.62
C GLY A 201 13.31 -5.31 2.55
N GLY A 202 12.10 -5.37 1.97
CA GLY A 202 11.19 -4.22 1.86
C GLY A 202 10.72 -3.64 3.20
N ASP A 203 9.98 -2.53 3.14
CA ASP A 203 9.44 -1.89 4.33
C ASP A 203 8.33 -2.73 4.95
N VAL A 204 8.52 -3.13 6.21
CA VAL A 204 7.55 -3.91 6.99
C VAL A 204 7.31 -3.20 8.31
N LYS A 205 6.02 -2.94 8.63
CA LYS A 205 5.61 -2.25 9.87
C LYS A 205 4.50 -2.99 10.60
N LEU A 206 4.50 -2.89 11.93
CA LEU A 206 3.41 -3.35 12.77
C LEU A 206 2.28 -2.31 12.77
N PHE A 207 1.04 -2.77 12.70
CA PHE A 207 -0.12 -1.90 12.70
C PHE A 207 -1.25 -2.48 13.57
N SER A 208 -1.79 -1.66 14.47
CA SER A 208 -3.03 -1.98 15.18
C SER A 208 -3.99 -0.80 15.12
N ALA A 209 -5.11 -1.00 14.43
CA ALA A 209 -6.23 -0.06 14.47
C ALA A 209 -6.80 0.07 15.89
N LEU A 210 -6.89 -1.04 16.63
CA LEU A 210 -7.47 -1.07 17.98
C LEU A 210 -6.62 -0.29 18.99
N LYS A 211 -5.29 -0.44 18.92
CA LYS A 211 -4.35 0.24 19.83
C LYS A 211 -3.77 1.52 19.24
N ARG A 212 -4.19 1.92 18.03
CA ARG A 212 -3.62 3.01 17.23
C ARG A 212 -2.08 2.93 17.09
N GLN A 213 -1.55 1.70 17.08
CA GLN A 213 -0.11 1.45 16.93
C GLN A 213 0.28 1.58 15.45
N GLY A 214 1.36 2.30 15.17
CA GLY A 214 1.93 2.45 13.83
C GLY A 214 1.13 3.36 12.89
N VAL A 215 0.08 4.03 13.37
CA VAL A 215 -0.78 4.88 12.52
C VAL A 215 -0.01 6.07 11.95
N GLU A 216 0.74 6.79 12.80
CA GLU A 216 1.52 7.96 12.39
C GLU A 216 2.70 7.62 11.49
N GLU A 217 3.27 6.42 11.62
CA GLU A 217 4.40 5.96 10.81
C GLU A 217 3.98 5.48 9.42
N VAL A 218 2.70 5.14 9.25
CA VAL A 218 2.10 4.68 8.00
C VAL A 218 1.48 5.84 7.23
N ALA A 219 1.01 6.86 7.94
CA ALA A 219 0.51 8.11 7.37
C ALA A 219 1.63 8.94 6.73
#